data_AF-A0A2G5TSJ0-F1
#
_entry.id   AF-A0A2G5TSJ0-F1
#
_cell.length_a   1.000
_cell.length_b   1.000
_cell.length_c   1.000
_cell.angle_alpha   90.00
_cell.angle_beta   90.00
_cell.angle_gamma   90.00
#
_symmetry.space_group_name_H-M   'P 1'
#
loop_
_entity.id
_entity.type
_entity.pdbx_description
1 polymer ?
#
loop_
_entity_poly.entity_id
_entity_poly.type
_entity_poly.pdbx_seq_one_letter_code
_entity_poly.pdbx_strand_id
1 'polypeptide(L)'
;MRTSSMNSILLGIAMADMVFPIIAIKKKIRIWIVGDGECIPPESLLEQNINWLLYTLRDDFRRCSTWLGLMLAAVRTVAVRNSMNHSFNYISQPIFGWKINLSVLLLSSFLSIFYYLRFEILENGTFWTMPMK
;
A
#
# COMPACT_ATOMS: atom_id res chain seq x y z
N MET A 1 22.04 -17.94 7.22
CA MET A 1 20.86 -17.08 7.51
C MET A 1 19.68 -17.99 7.84
N ARG A 2 19.13 -17.95 9.06
CA ARG A 2 17.90 -18.70 9.39
C ARG A 2 16.72 -18.04 8.68
N THR A 3 16.18 -18.68 7.66
CA THR A 3 14.90 -18.30 7.03
C THR A 3 13.77 -18.57 8.03
N SER A 4 13.44 -17.57 8.84
CA SER A 4 12.36 -17.61 9.83
C SER A 4 11.12 -16.87 9.31
N SER A 5 9.95 -17.17 9.88
CA SER A 5 8.69 -16.44 9.66
C SER A 5 8.84 -14.91 9.74
N MET A 6 9.72 -14.43 10.62
CA MET A 6 10.02 -13.02 10.77
C MET A 6 10.59 -12.41 9.48
N ASN A 7 11.43 -13.14 8.74
CA ASN A 7 12.02 -12.65 7.50
C ASN A 7 10.98 -12.58 6.38
N SER A 8 10.03 -13.52 6.33
CA SER A 8 8.92 -13.43 5.37
C SER A 8 7.98 -12.26 5.66
N ILE A 9 7.70 -11.96 6.94
CA ILE A 9 6.89 -10.79 7.31
C ILE A 9 7.65 -9.50 6.95
N LEU A 10 8.95 -9.44 7.25
CA LEU A 10 9.80 -8.30 6.93
C LEU A 10 9.88 -8.05 5.41
N LEU A 11 9.89 -9.10 4.59
CA LEU A 11 9.85 -8.98 3.13
C LEU A 11 8.54 -8.33 2.66
N GLY A 12 7.41 -8.69 3.27
CA GLY A 12 6.10 -8.08 2.97
C GLY A 12 6.06 -6.58 3.31
N ILE A 13 6.63 -6.20 4.46
CA ILE A 13 6.76 -4.79 4.86
C ILE A 13 7.64 -4.03 3.86
N ALA A 14 8.81 -4.59 3.51
CA ALA A 14 9.72 -3.95 2.56
C ALA A 14 9.07 -3.73 1.18
N MET A 15 8.30 -4.71 0.69
CA MET A 15 7.55 -4.56 -0.56
C MET A 15 6.50 -3.45 -0.47
N ALA A 16 5.75 -3.37 0.64
CA ALA A 16 4.74 -2.32 0.84
C ALA A 16 5.37 -0.91 0.89
N ASP A 17 6.50 -0.77 1.58
CA ASP A 17 7.20 0.50 1.73
C ASP A 17 7.84 0.98 0.41
N MET A 18 8.26 0.05 -0.47
CA MET A 18 8.74 0.39 -1.81
C MET A 18 7.64 0.88 -2.76
N VAL A 19 6.40 0.40 -2.59
CA VAL A 19 5.26 0.79 -3.43
C VAL A 19 4.69 2.16 -3.03
N PHE A 20 4.75 2.51 -1.75
CA PHE A 20 4.24 3.78 -1.21
C PHE A 20 4.72 5.07 -1.92
N PRO A 21 6.02 5.26 -2.24
CA PRO A 21 6.51 6.50 -2.84
C PRO A 21 6.17 6.67 -4.33
N ILE A 22 5.65 5.65 -5.01
CA ILE A 22 5.43 5.67 -6.48
C ILE A 22 4.56 6.87 -6.91
N ILE A 23 3.50 7.19 -6.15
CA ILE A 23 2.60 8.32 -6.46
C ILE A 23 3.28 9.66 -6.21
N ALA A 24 4.09 9.76 -5.16
CA ALA A 24 4.84 10.98 -4.88
C ALA A 24 5.87 11.25 -6.00
N ILE A 25 6.51 10.21 -6.51
CA ILE A 25 7.42 10.27 -7.65
C ILE A 25 6.65 10.69 -8.92
N LYS A 26 5.52 10.05 -9.24
CA LYS A 26 4.68 10.42 -10.40
C LYS A 26 4.26 11.89 -10.35
N LYS A 27 3.81 12.37 -9.18
CA LYS A 27 3.40 13.77 -9.00
C LYS A 27 4.58 14.75 -9.18
N LYS A 28 5.75 14.43 -8.63
CA LYS A 28 6.96 15.26 -8.80
C LYS A 28 7.44 15.29 -10.25
N ILE A 29 7.41 14.17 -10.95
CA ILE A 29 7.76 14.09 -12.38
C ILE A 29 6.81 14.97 -13.20
N ARG A 30 5.50 14.90 -12.95
CA ARG A 30 4.51 15.76 -13.63
C ARG A 30 4.82 17.24 -13.44
N ILE A 31 5.08 17.66 -12.19
CA ILE A 31 5.42 19.06 -11.88
C ILE A 31 6.73 19.48 -12.57
N TRP A 32 7.72 18.58 -12.64
CA TRP A 32 8.99 18.86 -13.28
C TRP A 32 8.88 19.02 -14.81
N ILE A 33 8.03 18.21 -15.46
CA ILE A 33 7.83 18.25 -16.93
C ILE A 33 6.91 19.40 -17.35
N VAL A 34 5.80 19.62 -16.62
CA VAL A 34 4.74 20.56 -17.01
C VAL A 34 4.95 21.96 -16.41
N GLY A 35 5.73 22.06 -15.32
CA GLY A 35 5.92 23.29 -14.56
C GLY A 35 4.80 23.55 -13.55
N ASP A 36 5.02 24.53 -12.67
CA ASP A 36 4.11 24.95 -11.59
C ASP A 36 3.35 26.24 -11.97
N GLY A 37 2.85 26.30 -13.20
CA GLY A 37 2.17 27.49 -13.76
C GLY A 37 0.64 27.40 -13.72
N GLU A 38 -0.05 28.52 -13.97
CA GLU A 38 -1.53 28.60 -14.00
C GLU A 38 -2.17 27.83 -15.18
N CYS A 39 -1.35 27.31 -16.10
CA CYS A 39 -1.77 26.65 -17.34
C CYS A 39 -1.40 25.16 -17.38
N ILE A 40 -1.79 24.40 -16.35
CA ILE A 40 -1.59 22.94 -16.33
C ILE A 40 -2.76 22.27 -17.05
N PRO A 41 -2.52 21.50 -18.13
CA PRO A 41 -3.59 20.74 -18.78
C PRO A 41 -4.19 19.72 -17.80
N PRO A 42 -5.52 19.54 -17.80
CA PRO A 42 -6.18 18.56 -16.94
C PRO A 42 -5.72 17.15 -17.31
N GLU A 43 -5.72 16.25 -16.32
CA GLU A 43 -5.46 14.84 -16.58
C GLU A 43 -6.56 14.27 -17.49
N SER A 44 -6.18 13.37 -18.41
CA SER A 44 -7.19 12.61 -19.17
C SER A 44 -7.97 11.70 -18.22
N LEU A 45 -9.19 11.31 -18.61
CA LEU A 45 -10.04 10.45 -17.80
C LEU A 45 -9.36 9.12 -17.40
N LEU A 46 -8.54 8.57 -18.30
CA LEU A 46 -7.75 7.36 -18.07
C LEU A 46 -6.64 7.61 -17.03
N GLU A 47 -5.92 8.73 -17.14
CA GLU A 47 -4.90 9.13 -16.15
C GLU A 47 -5.51 9.35 -14.76
N GLN A 48 -6.69 9.98 -14.70
CA GLN A 48 -7.40 10.22 -13.44
C GLN A 48 -7.83 8.90 -12.78
N ASN A 49 -8.36 7.95 -13.56
CA ASN A 49 -8.75 6.65 -13.03
C ASN A 49 -7.53 5.84 -12.52
N ILE A 50 -6.41 5.87 -13.25
CA ILE A 50 -5.15 5.26 -12.80
C ILE A 50 -4.64 5.94 -11.53
N ASN A 51 -4.66 7.26 -11.46
CA ASN A 51 -4.25 8.00 -10.26
C ASN A 51 -5.12 7.63 -9.05
N TRP A 52 -6.43 7.51 -9.25
CA TRP A 52 -7.38 7.13 -8.22
C TRP A 52 -7.13 5.71 -7.70
N LEU A 53 -6.90 4.75 -8.61
CA LEU A 53 -6.53 3.37 -8.27
C LEU A 53 -5.20 3.34 -7.49
N LEU A 54 -4.18 4.07 -7.96
CA LEU A 54 -2.89 4.15 -7.28
C LEU A 54 -3.03 4.76 -5.88
N TYR A 55 -3.81 5.82 -5.73
CA TYR A 55 -4.05 6.46 -4.42
C TYR A 55 -4.69 5.48 -3.44
N THR A 56 -5.68 4.73 -3.91
CA THR A 56 -6.36 3.68 -3.16
C THR A 56 -5.37 2.58 -2.73
N LEU A 57 -4.56 2.06 -3.67
CA LEU A 57 -3.51 1.08 -3.38
C LEU A 57 -2.49 1.58 -2.37
N ARG A 58 -2.09 2.86 -2.44
CA ARG A 58 -1.13 3.45 -1.51
C ARG A 58 -1.65 3.45 -0.08
N ASP A 59 -2.91 3.82 0.11
CA ASP A 59 -3.52 3.78 1.43
C ASP A 59 -3.62 2.34 1.95
N ASP A 60 -3.85 1.36 1.08
CA ASP A 60 -3.82 -0.05 1.44
C ASP A 60 -2.44 -0.54 1.86
N PHE A 61 -1.41 -0.27 1.05
CA PHE A 61 -0.04 -0.69 1.39
C PHE A 61 0.42 -0.04 2.70
N ARG A 62 0.05 1.21 2.96
CA ARG A 62 0.33 1.88 4.23
C ARG A 62 -0.37 1.20 5.41
N ARG A 63 -1.66 0.86 5.27
CA ARG A 63 -2.40 0.10 6.29
C ARG A 63 -1.77 -1.28 6.49
N CYS A 64 -1.47 -2.00 5.43
CA CYS A 64 -0.80 -3.31 5.47
C CYS A 64 0.52 -3.24 6.24
N SER A 65 1.40 -2.29 5.92
CA SER A 65 2.70 -2.13 6.58
C SER A 65 2.55 -1.96 8.10
N THR A 66 1.57 -1.17 8.56
CA THR A 66 1.30 -1.01 10.00
C THR A 66 0.80 -2.30 10.67
N TRP A 67 -0.13 -3.02 10.05
CA TRP A 67 -0.65 -4.29 10.55
C TRP A 67 0.42 -5.39 10.55
N LEU A 68 1.24 -5.45 9.51
CA LEU A 68 2.37 -6.38 9.44
C LEU A 68 3.43 -6.08 10.49
N GLY A 69 3.72 -4.79 10.75
CA GLY A 69 4.59 -4.37 11.85
C GLY A 69 4.07 -4.83 13.22
N LEU A 70 2.76 -4.70 13.47
CA LEU A 70 2.13 -5.19 14.69
C LEU A 70 2.23 -6.72 14.81
N MET A 71 1.94 -7.45 13.73
CA MET A 71 2.04 -8.91 13.71
C MET A 71 3.49 -9.39 13.89
N LEU A 72 4.47 -8.67 13.33
CA LEU A 72 5.89 -8.94 13.55
C LEU A 72 6.28 -8.79 15.03
N ALA A 73 5.80 -7.73 15.68
CA ALA A 73 6.03 -7.52 17.12
C ALA A 73 5.39 -8.65 17.94
N ALA A 74 4.14 -9.01 17.66
CA ALA A 74 3.45 -10.10 18.33
C ALA A 74 4.18 -11.45 18.15
N VAL A 75 4.60 -11.79 16.94
CA VAL A 75 5.38 -13.01 16.64
C VAL A 75 6.69 -13.02 17.42
N ARG A 76 7.40 -11.89 17.52
CA ARG A 76 8.62 -11.77 18.32
C ARG A 76 8.36 -11.98 19.81
N THR A 77 7.33 -11.34 20.36
CA THR A 77 6.98 -11.48 21.78
C THR A 77 6.62 -12.92 22.12
N VAL A 78 5.82 -13.60 21.29
CA VAL A 78 5.46 -15.00 21.48
C VAL A 78 6.69 -15.90 21.35
N ALA A 79 7.54 -15.67 20.35
CA ALA A 79 8.76 -16.46 20.15
C ALA A 79 9.74 -16.38 21.33
N VAL A 80 9.91 -15.19 21.93
CA VAL A 80 10.77 -15.00 23.11
C VAL A 80 10.16 -15.66 24.34
N ARG A 81 8.86 -15.43 24.58
CA ARG A 81 8.13 -15.95 25.75
C ARG A 81 8.01 -17.48 25.75
N ASN A 82 7.88 -18.09 24.57
CA ASN A 82 7.74 -19.54 24.42
C ASN A 82 9.00 -20.23 23.88
N SER A 83 10.17 -19.58 23.98
CA SER A 83 11.44 -20.11 23.49
C SER A 83 11.82 -21.48 24.07
N MET A 84 11.30 -21.82 25.26
CA MET A 84 11.53 -23.11 25.94
C MET A 84 10.51 -24.20 25.59
N ASN A 85 9.40 -23.86 24.93
CA ASN A 85 8.37 -24.83 24.54
C ASN A 85 8.53 -25.26 23.09
N HIS A 86 9.04 -26.49 22.89
CA HIS A 86 9.30 -27.09 21.57
C HIS A 86 8.06 -27.20 20.66
N SER A 87 6.86 -27.09 21.24
CA SER A 87 5.58 -27.06 20.50
C SER A 87 5.42 -25.81 19.61
N PHE A 88 6.11 -24.69 19.90
CA PHE A 88 5.96 -23.44 19.15
C PHE A 88 6.87 -23.31 17.92
N ASN A 89 7.56 -24.38 17.52
CA ASN A 89 8.48 -24.34 16.37
C ASN A 89 7.75 -24.05 15.03
N TYR A 90 6.42 -24.25 14.98
CA TYR A 90 5.61 -23.88 13.81
C TYR A 90 5.58 -22.36 13.56
N ILE A 91 5.69 -21.52 14.61
CA ILE A 91 5.68 -20.06 14.48
C ILE A 91 6.95 -19.59 13.76
N SER A 92 8.06 -20.31 13.89
CA SER A 92 9.31 -19.99 13.20
C SER A 92 9.30 -20.39 11.72
N GLN A 93 8.29 -21.12 11.24
CA GLN A 93 8.25 -21.55 9.85
C GLN A 93 7.91 -20.40 8.90
N PRO A 94 8.61 -20.28 7.75
CA PRO A 94 8.37 -19.20 6.79
C PRO A 94 6.95 -19.21 6.19
N ILE A 95 6.32 -20.39 6.09
CA ILE A 95 4.94 -20.55 5.61
C ILE A 95 3.95 -19.80 6.50
N PHE A 96 4.19 -19.76 7.81
CA PHE A 96 3.33 -19.02 8.74
C PHE A 96 3.40 -17.51 8.50
N GLY A 97 4.59 -16.98 8.22
CA GLY A 97 4.76 -15.56 7.89
C GLY A 97 4.10 -15.17 6.56
N TRP A 98 4.14 -16.04 5.55
CA TRP A 98 3.40 -15.83 4.30
C TRP A 98 1.88 -15.84 4.49
N LYS A 99 1.36 -16.72 5.36
CA LYS A 99 -0.07 -16.71 5.72
C LYS A 99 -0.48 -15.39 6.37
N ILE A 100 0.36 -14.83 7.26
CA ILE A 100 0.12 -13.51 7.87
C ILE A 100 0.13 -12.40 6.81
N ASN A 101 1.10 -12.41 5.90
CA ASN A 101 1.13 -11.44 4.80
C ASN A 101 -0.15 -11.50 3.96
N LEU A 102 -0.57 -12.70 3.58
CA LEU A 102 -1.77 -12.90 2.78
C LEU A 102 -3.04 -12.46 3.52
N SER A 103 -3.18 -12.78 4.81
CA SER A 103 -4.37 -12.40 5.58
C SER A 103 -4.47 -10.88 5.78
N VAL A 104 -3.34 -10.21 6.04
CA VAL A 104 -3.32 -8.74 6.18
C VAL A 104 -3.63 -8.05 4.85
N LEU A 105 -3.09 -8.56 3.74
CA LEU A 105 -3.42 -8.05 2.40
C LEU A 105 -4.91 -8.20 2.11
N LEU A 106 -5.49 -9.38 2.33
CA LEU A 106 -6.93 -9.61 2.11
C LEU A 106 -7.80 -8.69 2.96
N LEU A 107 -7.46 -8.51 4.25
CA LEU A 107 -8.19 -7.62 5.14
C LEU A 107 -8.11 -6.17 4.68
N SER A 108 -6.93 -5.71 4.25
CA SER A 108 -6.76 -4.34 3.75
C SER A 108 -7.51 -4.13 2.43
N SER A 109 -7.40 -5.07 1.48
CA SER A 109 -8.10 -5.01 0.20
C SER A 109 -9.62 -4.99 0.39
N PHE A 110 -10.14 -5.76 1.36
CA PHE A 110 -11.57 -5.72 1.69
C PHE A 110 -12.00 -4.32 2.12
N LEU A 111 -11.28 -3.70 3.07
CA LEU A 111 -11.56 -2.33 3.53
C LEU A 111 -11.44 -1.30 2.40
N SER A 112 -10.50 -1.51 1.48
CA SER A 112 -10.29 -0.68 0.30
C SER A 112 -11.48 -0.69 -0.65
N ILE A 113 -12.02 -1.86 -0.94
CA ILE A 113 -13.17 -2.02 -1.84
C ILE A 113 -14.38 -1.25 -1.30
N PHE A 114 -14.66 -1.33 0.00
CA PHE A 114 -15.72 -0.52 0.61
C PHE A 114 -15.49 0.98 0.47
N TYR A 115 -14.23 1.42 0.55
CA TYR A 115 -13.90 2.82 0.37
C TYR A 115 -14.04 3.25 -1.09
N TYR A 116 -13.59 2.42 -2.04
CA TYR A 116 -13.69 2.67 -3.47
C TYR A 116 -15.14 2.80 -3.94
N LEU A 117 -16.03 1.92 -3.47
CA LEU A 117 -17.46 1.94 -3.81
C LEU A 117 -18.18 3.22 -3.37
N ARG A 118 -17.60 4.02 -2.47
CA ARG A 118 -18.19 5.26 -1.99
C ARG A 118 -18.01 6.43 -2.97
N PHE A 119 -17.02 6.37 -3.87
CA PHE A 119 -16.68 7.49 -4.72
C PHE A 119 -16.99 7.18 -6.18
N GLU A 120 -17.79 8.05 -6.80
CA GLU A 120 -18.07 8.02 -8.23
C GLU A 120 -17.26 9.14 -8.89
N ILE A 121 -16.49 8.80 -9.93
CA ILE A 121 -15.76 9.78 -10.73
C ILE A 121 -16.75 10.35 -11.76
N LEU A 122 -17.27 11.54 -11.48
CA LEU A 122 -18.15 12.26 -12.39
C LEU A 122 -17.30 13.05 -13.41
N GLU A 123 -17.54 12.79 -14.70
CA GLU A 123 -16.94 13.55 -15.78
C GLU A 123 -17.68 14.89 -15.91
N ASN A 124 -17.01 15.99 -15.58
CA ASN A 124 -17.58 17.31 -15.81
C ASN A 124 -17.48 17.59 -17.32
N GLY A 125 -18.60 17.45 -18.05
CA GLY A 125 -18.67 17.57 -19.52
C GLY A 125 -18.33 18.96 -20.10
N THR A 126 -17.68 19.83 -19.33
CA THR A 126 -17.17 21.12 -19.79
C THR A 126 -15.78 20.94 -20.40
N PHE A 127 -15.63 21.33 -21.66
CA PHE A 127 -14.31 21.39 -22.31
C PHE A 127 -13.40 22.32 -21.51
N TRP A 128 -12.18 21.87 -21.20
CA TRP A 128 -11.22 22.70 -20.47
C TRP A 128 -10.90 23.95 -21.31
N THR A 129 -11.20 25.11 -20.76
CA THR A 129 -10.90 26.41 -21.36
C THR A 129 -9.90 27.12 -20.46
N MET A 130 -8.83 27.65 -21.06
CA MET A 130 -7.85 28.46 -20.34
C MET A 130 -8.57 29.66 -19.70
N PRO A 131 -8.30 30.00 -18.43
CA PRO A 131 -8.71 31.28 -17.89
C PRO A 131 -7.96 32.38 -18.66
N MET A 132 -8.65 33.01 -19.62
CA MET A 132 -8.14 34.19 -20.31
C MET A 132 -8.15 35.34 -19.29
N LYS A 133 -6.96 35.81 -18.92
CA LYS A 133 -6.79 37.04 -18.14
C LYS A 133 -6.88 38.25 -19.05
#